data_AF-A0A3B8SXA6-F1
#
_entry.id   AF-A0A3B8SXA6-F1
#
_cell.length_a   1.000
_cell.length_b   1.000
_cell.length_c   1.000
_cell.angle_alpha   90.00
_cell.angle_beta   90.00
_cell.angle_gamma   90.00
#
_symmetry.space_group_name_H-M   'P 1'
#
loop_
_entity.id
_entity.type
_entity.pdbx_description
1 polymer ?
#
loop_
_entity_poly.entity_id
_entity_poly.type
_entity_poly.pdbx_seq_one_letter_code
_entity_poly.pdbx_strand_id
1 'polypeptide(L)' 'MAKILIADDEQAIAELMSDVLVDEGFETVIKNDGYSVIEAVKNDSFDLILL' A
#
# COMPACT_ATOMS: atom_id res chain seq x y z
N MET A 1 -4.95 2.25 12.83
CA MET A 1 -4.59 3.59 12.31
C MET A 1 -5.17 3.72 10.91
N ALA A 2 -4.95 4.83 10.19
CA ALA A 2 -5.34 4.86 8.77
C ALA A 2 -4.45 3.89 7.98
N LYS A 3 -5.07 3.07 7.14
CA LYS A 3 -4.45 1.97 6.41
C LYS A 3 -4.37 2.28 4.92
N ILE A 4 -3.16 2.25 4.39
CA ILE A 4 -2.83 2.70 3.04
C ILE A 4 -2.36 1.50 2.21
N LEU A 5 -2.96 1.34 1.03
CA LEU A 5 -2.49 0.39 0.01
C LEU A 5 -1.56 1.12 -0.96
N ILE A 6 -0.36 0.59 -1.14
CA ILE A 6 0.64 1.08 -2.08
C ILE A 6 0.67 0.09 -3.25
N ALA A 7 0.32 0.56 -4.44
CA ALA A 7 0.23 -0.22 -5.66
C ALA A 7 1.28 0.26 -6.67
N ASP A 8 2.49 -0.30 -6.62
CA ASP A 8 3.64 0.17 -7.42
C ASP A 8 4.48 -1.05 -7.88
N ASP A 9 4.75 -1.15 -9.18
CA ASP A 9 5.52 -2.25 -9.76
C ASP A 9 7.02 -2.18 -9.44
N GLU A 10 7.53 -1.00 -9.05
CA GLU A 10 8.89 -0.81 -8.56
C GLU A 10 8.97 -1.01 -7.05
N GLN A 11 9.34 -2.22 -6.61
CA GLN A 11 9.46 -2.60 -5.20
C GLN A 11 10.24 -1.60 -4.35
N ALA A 12 11.36 -1.06 -4.86
CA ALA A 12 12.21 -0.13 -4.11
C ALA A 12 11.50 1.21 -3.83
N ILE A 13 10.67 1.69 -4.76
CA ILE A 13 9.89 2.91 -4.59
C ILE A 13 8.75 2.64 -3.59
N ALA A 14 8.07 1.51 -3.73
CA ALA A 14 7.01 1.07 -2.82
C ALA A 14 7.48 0.96 -1.35
N GLU A 15 8.65 0.36 -1.13
CA GLU A 15 9.28 0.24 0.19
C GLU A 15 9.64 1.61 0.76
N LEU A 16 10.25 2.50 -0.04
CA LEU A 16 10.58 3.85 0.40
C LEU A 16 9.33 4.65 0.82
N MET A 17 8.24 4.54 0.06
CA MET A 17 6.97 5.16 0.45
C MET A 17 6.41 4.56 1.74
N SER A 18 6.48 3.23 1.86
CA SER A 18 6.01 2.53 3.05
C SER A 18 6.77 2.95 4.30
N ASP A 19 8.10 3.05 4.23
CA ASP A 19 8.95 3.46 5.36
C ASP A 19 8.55 4.86 5.86
N VAL A 20 8.41 5.83 4.94
CA VAL A 20 7.99 7.20 5.28
C VAL A 20 6.59 7.22 5.93
N LEU A 21 5.64 6.45 5.40
CA LEU A 21 4.28 6.41 5.92
C LEU A 21 4.19 5.71 7.28
N VAL A 22 4.96 4.64 7.49
CA VAL A 22 5.02 3.96 8.79
C VAL A 22 5.65 4.87 9.85
N ASP A 23 6.70 5.63 9.51
CA ASP A 23 7.31 6.62 10.41
C ASP A 23 6.30 7.71 10.85
N GLU A 24 5.37 8.07 9.98
CA GLU A 24 4.26 9.01 10.28
C GLU A 24 3.07 8.33 11.01
N GLY A 25 3.16 7.04 11.30
CA GLY A 25 2.17 6.30 12.10
C GLY A 25 1.02 5.67 11.30
N PHE A 26 1.17 5.54 9.98
CA PHE A 26 0.21 4.82 9.14
C PHE A 26 0.49 3.32 9.10
N GLU A 27 -0.55 2.55 8.79
CA GLU A 27 -0.40 1.13 8.43
C GLU A 27 -0.31 1.03 6.91
N THR A 28 0.68 0.32 6.38
CA THR A 28 0.90 0.20 4.93
C THR A 28 0.81 -1.25 4.46
N VAL A 29 0.31 -1.44 3.24
CA VAL A 29 0.31 -2.73 2.53
C VAL A 29 0.84 -2.46 1.13
N ILE A 30 1.87 -3.19 0.70
CA ILE A 30 2.43 -3.07 -0.66
C ILE A 30 1.87 -4.20 -1.54
N LYS A 31 1.50 -3.86 -2.77
CA LYS A 31 1.14 -4.79 -3.86
C LYS A 31 1.78 -4.33 -5.16
N ASN A 32 2.48 -5.23 -5.86
CA ASN A 32 3.28 -4.88 -7.04
C ASN A 32 2.62 -5.23 -8.37
N ASP A 33 1.37 -5.68 -8.33
CA ASP A 33 0.61 -6.04 -9.52
C ASP A 33 -0.88 -5.76 -9.33
N GLY A 34 -1.56 -5.46 -10.44
CA GLY A 34 -2.97 -5.09 -10.40
C GLY A 34 -3.91 -6.19 -9.90
N TYR A 35 -3.58 -7.47 -10.08
CA TYR A 35 -4.44 -8.56 -9.59
C TYR A 35 -4.41 -8.63 -8.07
N SER A 36 -3.23 -8.53 -7.47
CA SER A 36 -3.07 -8.56 -6.02
C SER A 36 -3.59 -7.29 -5.34
N VAL A 37 -3.59 -6.15 -6.02
CA VAL A 37 -4.29 -4.91 -5.60
C VAL A 37 -5.80 -5.14 -5.56
N ILE A 38 -6.39 -5.67 -6.64
CA ILE A 38 -7.84 -5.94 -6.70
C ILE A 38 -8.25 -6.96 -5.63
N GLU A 39 -7.45 -7.99 -5.41
CA GLU A 39 -7.70 -8.97 -4.36
C GLU A 39 -7.64 -8.34 -2.96
N ALA A 40 -6.64 -7.48 -2.71
CA ALA A 40 -6.51 -6.77 -1.44
C ALA A 40 -7.73 -5.89 -1.14
N VAL A 41 -8.16 -5.08 -2.11
CA VAL A 41 -9.32 -4.18 -1.94
C VAL A 41 -10.65 -4.94 -1.78
N LYS A 42 -10.75 -6.17 -2.28
CA LYS A 42 -11.92 -7.02 -2.08
C LYS A 42 -11.98 -7.65 -0.69
N ASN A 43 -10.83 -7.98 -0.12
CA ASN A 43 -10.71 -8.73 1.13
C ASN A 43 -10.50 -7.82 2.35
N ASP A 44 -10.16 -6.55 2.13
CA ASP A 44 -9.75 -5.61 3.17
C ASP A 44 -10.22 -4.19 2.84
N SER A 45 -10.24 -3.32 3.83
CA SER A 45 -10.60 -1.90 3.66
C SER A 45 -9.38 -1.01 3.82
N PHE A 46 -9.24 -0.05 2.92
CA PHE A 46 -8.16 0.94 2.93
C PHE A 46 -8.74 2.35 2.93
N ASP A 47 -8.10 3.26 3.66
CA ASP A 47 -8.47 4.67 3.72
C ASP A 47 -7.92 5.46 2.52
N LEU A 48 -6.83 4.97 1.93
CA LEU A 48 -6.17 5.55 0.76
C LEU A 48 -5.48 4.44 -0.06
N ILE A 49 -5.49 4.62 -1.39
CA ILE A 49 -4.71 3.79 -2.32
C ILE A 49 -3.78 4.74 -3.10
N LEU A 50 -2.48 4.46 -3.06
CA LEU A 50 -1.46 5.11 -3.88
C LEU A 50 -1.16 4.20 -5.07
N LEU A 51 -1.17 4.76 -6.28
CA LEU A 51 -0.99 4.08 -7.57
C LEU A 51 0.29 4.56 -8.25
#